data_AF-A0A8S3J866-F1
#
_entry.id   AF-A0A8S3J866-F1
#
_cell.length_a   1.000
_cell.length_b   1.000
_cell.length_c   1.000
_cell.angle_alpha   90.00
_cell.angle_beta   90.00
_cell.angle_gamma   90.00
#
_symmetry.space_group_name_H-M   'P 1'
#
loop_
_entity.id
_entity.type
_entity.pdbx_description
1 polymer ?
#
loop_
_entity_poly.entity_id
_entity_poly.type
_entity_poly.pdbx_seq_one_letter_code
_entity_poly.pdbx_strand_id
1 'polypeptide(L)'
;MRILLYLCYRGYSVKGTFSSLNKPASSTNYLQDILEKAILRFCPARRPKILLSTYTECNVHSLCNTATVDFELPGKQKLGTGELNIPWFKFNINRMLLEASRTMRVIEARFVHDAFEPKLAALHRTYLYRFS
;
A
#
# COMPACT_ATOMS: atom_id res chain seq x y z
N MET A 1 -10.38 11.60 1.12
CA MET A 1 -9.91 11.06 -0.17
C MET A 1 -9.24 9.73 0.09
N ARG A 2 -9.82 8.67 -0.46
CA ARG A 2 -9.34 7.30 -0.33
C ARG A 2 -8.95 6.73 -1.68
N ILE A 3 -7.77 6.10 -1.74
CA ILE A 3 -7.27 5.42 -2.94
C ILE A 3 -7.15 3.94 -2.62
N LEU A 4 -7.76 3.08 -3.45
CA LEU A 4 -7.53 1.64 -3.42
C LEU A 4 -6.31 1.31 -4.30
N LEU A 5 -5.36 0.59 -3.71
CA LEU A 5 -4.16 0.08 -4.35
C LEU A 5 -4.27 -1.43 -4.54
N TYR A 6 -3.80 -1.91 -5.68
CA TYR A 6 -3.59 -3.32 -5.98
C TYR A 6 -2.10 -3.60 -6.01
N LEU A 7 -1.65 -4.49 -5.14
CA LEU A 7 -0.24 -4.67 -4.78
C LEU A 7 0.23 -6.08 -5.13
N CYS A 8 1.38 -6.14 -5.80
CA CYS A 8 2.12 -7.36 -5.99
C CYS A 8 3.46 -7.25 -5.27
N TYR A 9 3.84 -8.30 -4.54
CA TYR A 9 5.13 -8.37 -3.86
C TYR A 9 5.58 -9.80 -3.69
N ARG A 10 6.90 -10.00 -3.61
CA ARG A 10 7.48 -11.28 -3.22
C ARG A 10 7.61 -11.35 -1.71
N GLY A 11 7.16 -12.44 -1.11
CA GLY A 11 7.09 -12.57 0.34
C GLY A 11 8.44 -12.42 1.06
N TYR A 12 9.56 -12.76 0.42
CA TYR A 12 10.88 -12.62 1.06
C TYR A 12 11.36 -11.17 1.20
N SER A 13 10.79 -10.20 0.47
CA SER A 13 11.17 -8.78 0.57
C SER A 13 10.37 -8.02 1.63
N VAL A 14 9.36 -8.68 2.21
CA VAL A 14 8.41 -8.11 3.16
C VAL A 14 8.25 -9.07 4.35
N LYS A 15 8.43 -8.60 5.59
CA LYS A 15 8.33 -9.44 6.80
C LYS A 15 6.89 -9.88 7.16
N GLY A 16 5.95 -9.68 6.24
CA GLY A 16 4.51 -9.76 6.46
C GLY A 16 3.83 -8.41 6.38
N THR A 17 2.52 -8.40 6.54
CA THR A 17 1.69 -7.20 6.29
C THR A 17 1.66 -6.18 7.43
N PHE A 18 1.79 -6.64 8.68
CA PHE A 18 1.60 -5.81 9.87
C PHE A 18 2.62 -6.12 10.95
N SER A 19 3.14 -5.08 11.59
CA SER A 19 3.99 -5.20 12.78
C SER A 19 3.15 -5.24 14.04
N SER A 20 3.27 -6.30 14.84
CA SER A 20 2.74 -6.29 16.22
C SER A 20 3.36 -5.15 17.03
N LEU A 21 2.59 -4.57 17.96
CA LEU A 21 2.91 -3.37 18.74
C LEU A 21 4.23 -3.43 19.54
N ASN A 22 4.81 -4.62 19.74
CA ASN A 22 5.96 -4.86 20.62
C ASN A 22 7.31 -4.99 19.90
N LYS A 23 7.54 -4.29 18.76
CA LYS A 23 8.81 -4.42 18.03
C LYS A 23 9.68 -3.16 18.04
N PRO A 24 11.01 -3.33 18.10
CA PRO A 24 11.95 -2.21 18.03
C PRO A 24 11.78 -1.45 16.71
N ALA A 25 11.92 -0.12 16.79
CA ALA A 25 11.73 0.84 15.70
C ALA A 25 12.57 0.55 14.43
N SER A 26 13.55 -0.34 14.51
CA SER A 26 14.40 -0.77 13.39
C SER A 26 13.74 -1.82 12.47
N SER A 27 12.61 -2.42 12.85
CA SER A 27 11.98 -3.53 12.12
C SER A 27 11.15 -3.11 10.89
N THR A 28 11.75 -2.32 10.00
CA THR A 28 11.03 -1.51 9.00
C THR A 28 10.67 -2.19 7.67
N ASN A 29 10.24 -3.46 7.70
CA ASN A 29 10.02 -4.22 6.47
C ASN A 29 8.60 -4.81 6.35
N TYR A 30 7.62 -4.28 7.09
CA TYR A 30 6.22 -4.67 6.88
C TYR A 30 5.60 -3.91 5.73
N LEU A 31 4.61 -4.52 5.07
CA LEU A 31 3.90 -3.91 3.96
C LEU A 31 3.38 -2.50 4.32
N GLN A 32 2.74 -2.40 5.49
CA GLN A 32 2.21 -1.14 5.98
C GLN A 32 3.30 -0.07 6.11
N ASP A 33 4.42 -0.38 6.77
CA ASP A 33 5.51 0.60 6.99
C ASP A 33 6.14 1.05 5.67
N ILE A 34 6.32 0.12 4.73
CA ILE A 34 6.90 0.43 3.41
C ILE A 34 5.98 1.38 2.64
N LEU A 35 4.68 1.10 2.62
CA LEU A 35 3.71 1.98 2.00
C LEU A 35 3.62 3.32 2.74
N GLU A 36 3.63 3.32 4.07
CA GLU A 36 3.58 4.55 4.87
C GLU A 36 4.77 5.45 4.53
N LYS A 37 5.99 4.90 4.49
CA LYS A 37 7.20 5.62 4.10
C LYS A 37 7.14 6.14 2.66
N ALA A 38 6.61 5.36 1.73
CA ALA A 38 6.42 5.82 0.36
C ALA A 38 5.42 6.99 0.31
N ILE A 39 4.33 6.92 1.06
CA ILE A 39 3.32 7.98 1.09
C ILE A 39 3.82 9.25 1.78
N LEU A 40 4.64 9.12 2.81
CA LEU A 40 5.25 10.27 3.50
C LEU A 40 6.13 11.13 2.57
N ARG A 41 6.66 10.57 1.49
CA ARG A 41 7.42 11.33 0.47
C ARG A 41 6.57 12.27 -0.37
N PHE A 42 5.25 12.14 -0.32
CA PHE A 42 4.33 13.15 -0.89
C PHE A 42 4.08 14.32 0.10
N CYS A 43 4.78 14.34 1.24
CA CYS A 43 4.68 15.36 2.28
C CYS A 43 3.24 15.60 2.76
N PRO A 44 2.47 14.54 3.09
CA PRO A 44 1.07 14.69 3.44
C PRO A 44 0.89 15.56 4.69
N ALA A 45 -0.20 16.33 4.74
CA ALA A 45 -0.51 17.23 5.86
C ALA A 45 -0.72 16.49 7.19
N ARG A 46 -1.05 15.19 7.11
CA ARG A 46 -1.29 14.30 8.25
C ARG A 46 -0.67 12.94 7.98
N ARG A 47 -0.46 12.17 9.05
CA ARG A 47 0.02 10.79 8.95
C ARG A 47 -0.97 9.98 8.09
N PRO A 48 -0.50 9.27 7.05
CA PRO A 48 -1.38 8.52 6.17
C PRO A 48 -1.99 7.32 6.89
N LYS A 49 -3.27 7.05 6.64
CA LYS A 49 -3.97 5.87 7.16
C LYS A 49 -3.97 4.79 6.09
N ILE A 50 -3.48 3.61 6.44
CA ILE A 50 -3.41 2.46 5.53
C ILE A 50 -4.25 1.33 6.11
N LEU A 51 -5.17 0.79 5.32
CA LEU A 51 -5.96 -0.38 5.68
C LEU A 51 -5.74 -1.47 4.63
N LEU A 52 -5.39 -2.67 5.06
CA LEU A 52 -5.17 -3.81 4.19
C LEU A 52 -6.44 -4.66 4.09
N SER A 53 -6.71 -5.21 2.91
CA SER A 53 -7.78 -6.22 2.74
C SER A 53 -7.45 -7.51 3.47
N THR A 54 -6.16 -7.85 3.54
CA THR A 54 -5.69 -9.15 4.01
C THR A 54 -4.33 -8.99 4.69
N TYR A 55 -4.17 -9.67 5.81
CA TYR A 55 -2.88 -9.81 6.46
C TYR A 55 -2.20 -11.11 6.01
N THR A 56 -0.96 -11.03 5.56
CA THR A 56 -0.13 -12.17 5.18
C THR A 56 1.06 -12.29 6.12
N GLU A 57 1.42 -13.53 6.44
CA GLU A 57 2.61 -13.84 7.21
C GLU A 57 3.89 -13.55 6.42
N CYS A 58 5.02 -13.67 7.11
CA CYS A 58 6.34 -13.58 6.49
C CYS A 58 6.49 -14.63 5.37
N ASN A 59 7.23 -14.30 4.30
CA ASN A 59 7.48 -15.17 3.15
C ASN A 59 6.27 -15.53 2.27
N VAL A 60 5.06 -15.09 2.62
CA VAL A 60 3.89 -15.24 1.75
C VAL A 60 3.94 -14.23 0.60
N HIS A 61 3.89 -14.73 -0.62
CA HIS A 61 3.84 -13.89 -1.83
C HIS A 61 2.44 -13.33 -2.05
N SER A 62 2.36 -12.18 -2.73
CA SER A 62 1.11 -11.60 -3.17
C SER A 62 1.16 -11.30 -4.66
N LEU A 63 0.18 -11.83 -5.39
CA LEU A 63 -0.08 -11.44 -6.77
C LEU A 63 -0.95 -10.19 -6.83
N CYS A 64 -1.90 -10.04 -5.91
CA CYS A 64 -2.92 -8.99 -5.94
C CYS A 64 -3.55 -8.73 -4.57
N ASN A 65 -2.76 -8.31 -3.58
CA ASN A 65 -3.27 -7.85 -2.30
C ASN A 65 -3.78 -6.42 -2.45
N THR A 66 -4.89 -6.07 -1.81
CA THR A 66 -5.44 -4.72 -1.89
C THR A 66 -5.28 -3.95 -0.59
N ALA A 67 -5.05 -2.66 -0.71
CA ALA A 67 -4.89 -1.73 0.40
C ALA A 67 -5.57 -0.41 0.08
N THR A 68 -6.26 0.19 1.05
CA THR A 68 -6.67 1.59 0.93
C THR A 68 -5.66 2.49 1.62
N VAL A 69 -5.37 3.63 0.99
CA VAL A 69 -4.55 4.69 1.56
C VAL A 69 -5.39 5.96 1.61
N ASP A 70 -5.46 6.54 2.81
CA ASP A 70 -5.99 7.88 3.04
C ASP A 70 -4.84 8.81 3.38
N PHE A 71 -4.71 9.87 2.60
CA PHE A 71 -3.78 10.95 2.89
C PHE A 71 -4.29 12.25 2.28
N GLU A 72 -3.81 13.35 2.84
CA GLU A 72 -4.12 14.69 2.38
C GLU A 72 -2.82 15.33 1.91
N LEU A 73 -2.77 15.79 0.67
CA LEU A 73 -1.62 16.54 0.16
C LEU A 73 -1.53 17.90 0.88
N PRO A 74 -0.31 18.46 1.02
CA PRO A 74 -0.14 19.75 1.65
C PRO A 74 -0.75 20.86 0.79
N GLY A 75 -1.39 21.83 1.43
CA GLY A 75 -2.08 22.96 0.77
C GLY A 75 -3.48 22.64 0.26
N LYS A 76 -4.03 23.47 -0.64
CA LYS A 76 -5.33 23.23 -1.30
C LYS A 76 -5.24 22.24 -2.49
N GLN A 77 -4.10 21.55 -2.63
CA GLN A 77 -3.91 20.58 -3.71
C GLN A 77 -4.76 19.33 -3.45
N LYS A 78 -5.50 18.90 -4.47
CA LYS A 78 -6.29 17.67 -4.41
C LYS A 78 -5.80 16.71 -5.48
N LEU A 79 -5.61 15.44 -5.11
CA LEU A 79 -5.44 14.40 -6.11
C LEU A 79 -6.77 14.26 -6.87
N GLY A 80 -6.73 14.22 -8.20
CA GLY A 80 -7.88 14.24 -9.10
C GLY A 80 -8.04 15.54 -9.89
N THR A 81 -7.24 16.57 -9.62
CA THR A 81 -7.26 17.82 -10.39
C THR A 81 -5.95 18.01 -11.17
N GLY A 82 -6.02 18.13 -12.50
CA GLY A 82 -4.86 18.38 -13.36
C GLY A 82 -3.83 17.23 -13.36
N GLU A 83 -2.55 17.56 -13.15
CA GLU A 83 -1.42 16.62 -13.19
C GLU A 83 -1.40 15.63 -12.01
N LEU A 84 -2.07 15.96 -10.90
CA LEU A 84 -2.13 15.14 -9.69
C LEU A 84 -3.21 14.06 -9.81
N ASN A 85 -3.08 13.15 -10.77
CA ASN A 85 -4.08 12.09 -11.04
C ASN A 85 -3.58 10.69 -10.62
N ILE A 86 -4.45 9.68 -10.75
CA ILE A 86 -4.14 8.29 -10.41
C ILE A 86 -2.90 7.76 -11.16
N PRO A 87 -2.75 7.97 -12.49
CA PRO A 87 -1.51 7.62 -13.19
C PRO A 87 -0.25 8.24 -12.58
N TRP A 88 -0.25 9.55 -12.30
CA TRP A 88 0.87 10.23 -11.67
C TRP A 88 1.20 9.65 -10.29
N PHE A 89 0.18 9.42 -9.48
CA PHE A 89 0.34 8.82 -8.15
C PHE A 89 0.95 7.42 -8.23
N LYS A 90 0.40 6.55 -9.10
CA LYS A 90 0.90 5.19 -9.34
C LYS A 90 2.34 5.19 -9.85
N PHE A 91 2.69 6.11 -10.74
CA PHE A 91 4.06 6.25 -11.24
C PHE A 91 5.03 6.62 -10.12
N ASN A 92 4.71 7.68 -9.36
CA ASN A 92 5.59 8.16 -8.29
C ASN A 92 5.75 7.13 -7.17
N ILE A 93 4.66 6.49 -6.72
CA ILE A 93 4.76 5.49 -5.66
C ILE A 93 5.61 4.29 -6.11
N ASN A 94 5.44 3.80 -7.35
CA ASN A 94 6.27 2.71 -7.85
C ASN A 94 7.75 3.10 -7.97
N ARG A 95 8.06 4.33 -8.38
CA ARG A 95 9.44 4.83 -8.38
C ARG A 95 10.03 4.82 -6.97
N MET A 96 9.28 5.26 -5.96
CA MET A 96 9.72 5.26 -4.57
C MET A 96 9.95 3.84 -4.01
N LEU A 97 9.08 2.90 -4.38
CA LEU A 97 9.22 1.48 -4.01
C LEU A 97 10.45 0.84 -4.66
N LEU A 98 10.72 1.19 -5.92
CA LEU A 98 11.89 0.72 -6.66
C LEU A 98 13.20 1.26 -6.06
N GLU A 99 13.26 2.55 -5.74
CA GLU A 99 14.41 3.19 -5.08
C GLU A 99 14.74 2.54 -3.71
N ALA A 100 13.72 2.02 -3.02
CA ALA A 100 13.89 1.29 -1.77
C ALA A 100 14.31 -0.19 -1.98
N SER A 101 14.72 -0.56 -3.19
CA SER A 101 15.11 -1.92 -3.63
C SER A 101 14.06 -2.98 -3.29
N ARG A 102 12.77 -2.62 -3.35
CA ARG A 102 11.67 -3.53 -3.03
C ARG A 102 11.18 -4.23 -4.28
N THR A 103 10.93 -5.53 -4.16
CA THR A 103 10.23 -6.32 -5.19
C THR A 103 8.71 -6.13 -5.12
N MET A 104 8.26 -5.00 -4.55
CA MET A 104 6.87 -4.63 -4.42
C MET A 104 6.51 -3.58 -5.45
N ARG A 105 5.32 -3.71 -6.04
CA ARG A 105 4.77 -2.75 -6.99
C ARG A 105 3.27 -2.57 -6.81
N VAL A 106 2.80 -1.37 -7.11
CA VAL A 106 1.38 -1.04 -7.32
C VAL A 106 1.03 -1.36 -8.77
N ILE A 107 0.22 -2.40 -8.97
CA ILE A 107 -0.26 -2.84 -10.28
C ILE A 107 -1.35 -1.89 -10.78
N GLU A 108 -2.23 -1.46 -9.89
CA GLU A 108 -3.36 -0.58 -10.19
C GLU A 108 -3.68 0.29 -8.98
N ALA A 109 -4.21 1.48 -9.23
CA ALA A 109 -4.72 2.38 -8.22
C ALA A 109 -6.03 2.99 -8.71
N ARG A 110 -6.97 3.27 -7.82
CA ARG A 110 -8.24 3.96 -8.17
C ARG A 110 -8.79 4.72 -6.99
N PHE A 111 -9.52 5.80 -7.25
CA PHE A 111 -10.32 6.46 -6.23
C PHE A 111 -11.48 5.55 -5.80
N VAL A 112 -11.79 5.57 -4.52
CA VAL A 112 -12.96 4.89 -3.94
C VAL A 112 -13.66 5.83 -2.96
N HIS A 113 -14.89 5.48 -2.60
CA HIS A 113 -15.65 6.22 -1.60
C HIS A 113 -14.91 6.27 -0.25
N ASP A 114 -15.00 7.38 0.49
CA ASP A 114 -14.29 7.56 1.76
C ASP A 114 -14.71 6.55 2.86
N ALA A 115 -15.87 5.90 2.68
CA ALA A 115 -16.36 4.81 3.55
C ALA A 115 -15.94 3.40 3.10
N PHE A 116 -15.23 3.27 1.96
CA PHE A 116 -14.85 1.96 1.43
C PHE A 116 -13.81 1.29 2.34
N GLU A 117 -14.15 0.15 2.94
CA GLU A 117 -13.21 -0.65 3.73
C GLU A 117 -12.80 -1.93 2.99
N PRO A 118 -11.51 -2.10 2.68
CA PRO A 118 -11.07 -3.19 1.80
C PRO A 118 -11.27 -4.58 2.41
N LYS A 119 -11.29 -4.69 3.74
CA LYS A 119 -11.53 -5.96 4.44
C LYS A 119 -13.00 -6.37 4.41
N LEU A 120 -13.92 -5.41 4.54
CA LEU A 120 -15.37 -5.63 4.57
C LEU A 120 -15.97 -5.72 3.17
N ALA A 121 -15.44 -4.97 2.21
CA ALA A 121 -15.92 -4.97 0.83
C ALA A 121 -15.42 -6.17 0.02
N ALA A 122 -14.45 -6.94 0.53
CA ALA A 122 -13.94 -8.12 -0.15
C ALA A 122 -14.94 -9.30 -0.05
N LEU A 123 -15.46 -9.74 -1.19
CA LEU A 123 -16.37 -10.89 -1.27
C LEU A 123 -15.64 -12.23 -1.06
N HIS A 124 -14.42 -12.34 -1.57
CA HIS A 124 -13.59 -13.54 -1.44
C HIS A 124 -12.10 -13.18 -1.50
N ARG A 125 -11.27 -14.13 -1.08
CA ARG A 125 -9.80 -14.09 -1.18
C ARG A 125 -9.35 -15.44 -1.72
N THR A 126 -8.44 -15.42 -2.69
CA THR A 126 -7.94 -16.64 -3.32
C THR A 126 -6.46 -16.81 -3.02
N TYR A 127 -6.09 -17.99 -2.52
CA TYR A 127 -4.71 -18.35 -2.21
C TYR A 127 -4.26 -19.47 -3.16
N LEU A 128 -3.04 -19.35 -3.66
CA LEU A 128 -2.42 -20.33 -4.53
C LEU A 128 -1.19 -20.91 -3.82
N TYR A 129 -1.17 -22.24 -3.69
CA TYR A 129 -0.02 -22.99 -3.19
C TYR A 129 0.60 -23.75 -4.35
N ARG A 130 1.92 -23.58 -4.54
CA ARG A 130 2.69 -24.31 -5.54
C ARG A 130 3.62 -25.28 -4.83
N PHE A 131 3.41 -26.57 -5.03
CA PHE A 131 4.32 -27.63 -4.62
C PHE A 131 5.23 -27.95 -5.81
N SER A 132 6.52 -28.07 -5.56
CA SER A 132 7.55 -28.39 -6.56
C SER A 132 8.37 -29.57 -6.10
#